data_AF-A0A4R1M7G9-F1
#
_entry.id   AF-A0A4R1M7G9-F1
#
_cell.length_a   1.000
_cell.length_b   1.000
_cell.length_c   1.000
_cell.angle_alpha   90.00
_cell.angle_beta   90.00
_cell.angle_gamma   90.00
#
_symmetry.space_group_name_H-M   'P 1'
#
loop_
_entity.id
_entity.type
_entity.pdbx_description
1 polymer ?
#
loop_
_entity_poly.entity_id
_entity_poly.type
_entity_poly.pdbx_seq_one_letter_code
_entity_poly.pdbx_strand_id
1 'polypeptide(L)' 'MFIQSNQIALPFSFELDLCAWANAVYEEAVGEGFIRVPWEPDDAIVRRLQAYFHSGLSPAEAASACFCLNH' A
#
# COMPACT_ATOMS: atom_id res chain seq x y z
N MET A 1 21.90 -24.25 -19.64
CA MET A 1 21.26 -23.06 -20.23
C MET A 1 19.86 -23.00 -19.68
N PHE A 2 19.64 -22.20 -18.64
CA PHE A 2 18.33 -22.08 -18.00
C PHE A 2 17.73 -20.74 -18.41
N ILE A 3 16.51 -20.80 -18.96
CA ILE A 3 15.76 -19.65 -19.40
C ILE A 3 15.49 -18.79 -18.17
N GLN A 4 16.03 -17.58 -18.20
CA GLN A 4 15.80 -16.54 -17.20
C GLN A 4 14.34 -16.12 -17.34
N SER A 5 13.45 -16.84 -16.65
CA SER A 5 12.08 -16.38 -16.44
C SER A 5 12.16 -14.98 -15.85
N ASN A 6 11.50 -14.05 -16.52
CA ASN A 6 11.37 -12.65 -16.16
C ASN A 6 10.48 -12.49 -14.91
N GLN A 7 10.76 -13.27 -13.87
CA GLN A 7 10.21 -13.07 -12.54
C GLN A 7 10.93 -11.85 -12.00
N ILE A 8 10.22 -10.72 -11.98
CA ILE A 8 10.64 -9.55 -11.22
C ILE A 8 10.63 -10.00 -9.76
N ALA A 9 11.73 -10.63 -9.33
CA ALA A 9 12.02 -10.83 -7.93
C ALA A 9 12.30 -9.42 -7.40
N LEU A 10 11.24 -8.73 -6.98
CA LEU A 10 11.40 -7.53 -6.18
C LEU A 10 12.33 -7.94 -5.03
N PRO A 11 13.45 -7.24 -4.82
CA PRO A 11 14.37 -7.62 -3.76
C PRO A 11 13.57 -7.70 -2.46
N PHE A 12 13.79 -8.72 -1.63
CA PHE A 12 13.04 -8.95 -0.38
C PHE A 12 12.85 -7.68 0.48
N SER A 13 13.81 -6.75 0.41
CA SER A 13 13.74 -5.41 0.99
C SER A 13 12.55 -4.58 0.49
N PHE A 14 12.25 -4.61 -0.80
CA PHE A 14 11.15 -3.86 -1.40
C PHE A 14 9.77 -4.31 -0.90
N GLU A 15 9.56 -5.62 -0.75
CA GLU A 15 8.32 -6.13 -0.18
C GLU A 15 8.19 -5.78 1.31
N LEU A 16 9.30 -5.83 2.05
CA LEU A 16 9.32 -5.39 3.45
C LEU A 16 9.05 -3.89 3.59
N ASP A 17 9.64 -3.07 2.72
CA ASP A 17 9.45 -1.61 2.68
C ASP A 17 8.01 -1.26 2.32
N LEU A 18 7.42 -1.95 1.33
CA LEU A 18 6.01 -1.78 0.96
C LEU A 18 5.09 -2.19 2.11
N CYS A 19 5.35 -3.30 2.79
CA CYS A 19 4.55 -3.75 3.93
C CYS A 19 4.63 -2.78 5.11
N ALA A 20 5.83 -2.30 5.44
CA ALA A 20 6.03 -1.30 6.50
C ALA A 20 5.33 0.02 6.16
N TRP A 21 5.46 0.47 4.90
CA TRP A 21 4.81 1.66 4.40
C TRP A 21 3.27 1.52 4.39
N ALA A 22 2.74 0.39 3.94
CA ALA A 22 1.30 0.13 3.91
C ALA A 22 0.70 0.03 5.32
N ASN A 23 1.44 -0.52 6.29
CA ASN A 23 1.02 -0.49 7.70
C ASN A 23 0.94 0.95 8.22
N ALA A 24 1.92 1.80 7.91
CA ALA A 24 1.85 3.20 8.29
C ALA A 24 0.63 3.90 7.67
N VAL A 25 0.32 3.63 6.39
CA VAL A 25 -0.89 4.15 5.74
C VAL A 25 -2.16 3.73 6.48
N TYR A 26 -2.21 2.46 6.91
CA TYR A 26 -3.34 1.93 7.65
C TYR A 26 -3.48 2.59 9.03
N GLU A 27 -2.38 2.75 9.77
CA GLU A 27 -2.38 3.44 11.06
C GLU A 27 -2.86 4.89 10.94
N GLU A 28 -2.38 5.63 9.94
CA GLU A 28 -2.86 6.99 9.62
C GLU A 28 -4.36 6.98 9.30
N ALA A 29 -4.81 6.05 8.46
CA ALA A 29 -6.21 5.95 8.07
C ALA A 29 -7.15 5.57 9.24
N VAL A 30 -6.67 4.79 10.21
CA VAL A 30 -7.40 4.49 11.45
C VAL A 30 -7.38 5.71 12.39
N GLY A 31 -6.24 6.40 12.52
CA GLY A 31 -6.08 7.59 13.36
C GLY A 31 -6.97 8.75 12.93
N GLU A 32 -7.07 8.99 11.62
CA GLU A 32 -7.95 10.00 11.01
C GLU A 32 -9.42 9.54 10.95
N GLY A 33 -9.71 8.29 11.30
CA GLY A 33 -11.07 7.73 11.28
C GLY A 33 -11.63 7.46 9.89
N PHE A 34 -10.78 7.43 8.86
CA PHE A 34 -11.15 7.03 7.50
C PHE A 34 -11.54 5.55 7.43
N ILE A 35 -10.93 4.72 8.28
CA ILE A 35 -11.20 3.28 8.37
C ILE A 35 -11.77 2.95 9.75
N ARG A 36 -12.82 2.12 9.78
CA ARG A 36 -13.34 1.51 11.03
C ARG A 36 -13.03 0.02 11.06
N VAL A 37 -12.37 -0.42 12.13
CA VAL A 37 -12.13 -1.84 12.38
C VAL A 37 -13.44 -2.58 12.71
N PRO A 38 -13.60 -3.85 12.27
CA PRO A 38 -12.71 -4.60 11.39
C PRO A 38 -12.84 -4.13 9.93
N TRP A 39 -11.69 -3.90 9.30
CA TRP A 39 -11.62 -3.51 7.89
C TRP A 39 -10.61 -4.38 7.18
N GLU A 40 -10.96 -4.81 5.98
CA GLU A 40 -10.11 -5.63 5.12
C GLU A 40 -9.95 -4.92 3.77
N PRO A 41 -8.71 -4.70 3.30
CA PRO A 41 -8.49 -4.11 2.00
C PRO A 41 -8.95 -5.07 0.90
N ASP A 42 -9.75 -4.57 -0.04
CA ASP A 42 -10.04 -5.29 -1.28
C ASP A 42 -8.87 -5.17 -2.28
N ASP A 43 -8.87 -6.03 -3.29
CA ASP A 43 -7.82 -6.05 -4.33
C ASP A 43 -7.60 -4.69 -5.00
N ALA A 44 -8.65 -3.85 -5.12
CA ALA A 44 -8.51 -2.52 -5.70
C ALA A 44 -7.73 -1.57 -4.78
N ILE A 45 -7.96 -1.63 -3.46
CA ILE A 45 -7.21 -0.84 -2.48
C ILE A 45 -5.75 -1.32 -2.42
N VAL A 46 -5.50 -2.63 -2.43
CA VAL A 46 -4.14 -3.17 -2.48
C VAL A 46 -3.38 -2.66 -3.71
N ARG A 47 -4.01 -2.70 -4.90
CA ARG A 47 -3.39 -2.20 -6.14
C ARG A 47 -3.14 -0.68 -6.09
N ARG A 48 -4.03 0.10 -5.46
CA ARG A 48 -3.82 1.55 -5.27
C ARG A 48 -2.65 1.83 -4.33
N LEU A 49 -2.56 1.12 -3.20
CA LEU A 49 -1.45 1.26 -2.24
C LEU A 49 -0.11 0.95 -2.90
N GLN A 50 -0.04 -0.12 -3.70
CA GLN A 50 1.15 -0.43 -4.49
C GLN A 50 1.51 0.71 -5.45
N ALA A 51 0.53 1.25 -6.18
CA ALA A 51 0.78 2.37 -7.10
C ALA A 51 1.29 3.62 -6.36
N TYR A 52 0.70 3.96 -5.21
CA TYR A 52 1.09 5.10 -4.39
C TYR A 52 2.53 4.97 -3.85
N PHE A 53 2.90 3.78 -3.39
CA PHE A 53 4.27 3.48 -2.98
C PHE A 53 5.26 3.66 -4.14
N HIS A 54 4.94 3.15 -5.33
CA HIS A 54 5.80 3.31 -6.51
C HIS A 54 5.93 4.77 -6.97
N SER A 55 4.89 5.59 -6.76
CA SER A 55 4.97 7.04 -7.02
C SER A 55 5.66 7.84 -5.91
N GLY A 56 6.06 7.20 -4.80
CA GLY A 56 6.77 7.84 -3.70
C GLY A 56 5.89 8.72 -2.80
N LEU A 57 4.59 8.44 -2.71
CA LEU A 57 3.72 9.15 -1.77
C LEU A 57 4.11 8.85 -0.33
N SER A 58 3.93 9.84 0.55
CA SER A 58 4.01 9.59 1.99
C SER A 58 2.80 8.77 2.48
N PRO A 59 2.92 8.04 3.59
CA PRO A 59 1.80 7.27 4.13
C PRO A 59 0.53 8.10 4.39
N ALA A 60 0.68 9.33 4.90
CA ALA A 60 -0.44 10.22 5.19
C ALA A 60 -1.15 10.73 3.91
N GLU A 61 -0.37 11.07 2.87
CA GLU A 61 -0.92 11.44 1.56
C GLU A 61 -1.64 10.27 0.92
N ALA A 62 -1.07 9.07 0.99
CA ALA A 62 -1.70 7.86 0.47
C ALA A 62 -2.96 7.49 1.25
N ALA A 63 -2.98 7.60 2.58
CA ALA A 63 -4.18 7.38 3.39
C ALA A 63 -5.30 8.33 2.97
N SER A 64 -4.98 9.63 2.85
CA SER A 64 -5.93 10.63 2.40
C SER A 64 -6.40 10.35 0.96
N ALA A 65 -5.50 10.11 0.01
CA ALA A 65 -5.86 9.84 -1.38
C ALA A 65 -6.66 8.54 -1.56
N CYS A 66 -6.42 7.54 -0.71
CA CYS A 66 -7.09 6.25 -0.79
C CYS A 66 -8.49 6.28 -0.14
N PHE A 67 -8.64 6.97 1.00
CA PHE A 67 -9.82 6.85 1.85
C PHE A 67 -10.63 8.14 2.04
N CYS A 68 -10.07 9.33 1.77
CA CYS A 68 -10.78 10.61 1.91
C CYS A 68 -11.88 10.80 0.84
N LEU A 69 -11.84 10.07 -0.28
CA LEU A 69 -12.80 10.20 -1.39
C LEU A 69 -14.17 9.51 -1.16
N ASN A 70 -14.41 8.89 0.00
CA ASN A 70 -15.68 8.21 0.30
C ASN A 70 -16.67 9.09 1.11
N HIS A 71 -16.78 10.38 0.81
CA HIS A 71 -17.68 11.30 1.51
C HIS A 71 -18.69 12.01 0.60
#